data_AF-A0A765X9F0-F1
#
_entry.id   AF-A0A765X9F0-F1
#
_cell.length_a   1.000
_cell.length_b   1.000
_cell.length_c   1.000
_cell.angle_alpha   90.00
_cell.angle_beta   90.00
_cell.angle_gamma   90.00
#
_symmetry.space_group_name_H-M   'P 1'
#
loop_
_entity.id
_entity.type
_entity.pdbx_description
1 polymer ?
#
loop_
_entity_poly.entity_id
_entity_poly.type
_entity_poly.pdbx_seq_one_letter_code
_entity_poly.pdbx_strand_id
1 'polypeptide(L)'
;MAKCSCCGKALNSSIWSEDGKHKSCPLCSVTHGVEHIFRRYPEDFGTTDARVTPSNPDGAQSYCVDCRGVDKGELSPVDLTKQRLCNTVKI
;
A
#
# COMPACT_ATOMS: atom_id res chain seq x y z
N MET A 1 4.40 -13.05 -10.23
CA MET A 1 3.97 -11.87 -9.45
C MET A 1 3.78 -10.72 -10.40
N ALA A 2 2.62 -10.05 -10.39
CA ALA A 2 2.35 -8.94 -11.30
C ALA A 2 3.20 -7.71 -10.95
N LYS A 3 3.61 -6.96 -11.98
CA LYS A 3 4.39 -5.73 -11.86
C LYS A 3 3.50 -4.53 -12.17
N CYS A 4 3.77 -3.42 -11.49
CA CYS A 4 3.14 -2.15 -11.74
C CYS A 4 3.53 -1.64 -13.14
N SER A 5 2.53 -1.29 -13.96
CA SER A 5 2.78 -0.73 -15.30
C SER A 5 3.42 0.66 -15.28
N CYS A 6 3.28 1.42 -14.19
CA CYS A 6 3.85 2.76 -14.05
C CYS A 6 5.31 2.73 -13.60
N CYS A 7 5.65 2.06 -12.49
CA CYS A 7 7.00 2.10 -11.91
C CYS A 7 7.80 0.79 -12.07
N GLY A 8 7.21 -0.26 -12.63
CA GLY A 8 7.87 -1.56 -12.87
C GLY A 8 8.11 -2.41 -11.62
N LYS A 9 7.86 -1.90 -10.41
CA LYS A 9 7.99 -2.63 -9.14
C LYS A 9 6.85 -3.64 -8.97
N ALA A 10 7.04 -4.64 -8.11
CA ALA A 10 6.06 -5.72 -7.92
C ALA A 10 4.83 -5.22 -7.13
N LEU A 11 3.61 -5.53 -7.59
CA LEU A 11 2.37 -5.02 -6.97
C LEU A 11 2.16 -5.48 -5.53
N ASN A 12 2.76 -6.62 -5.14
CA ASN A 12 2.74 -7.11 -3.77
C ASN A 12 3.76 -6.42 -2.84
N SER A 13 4.51 -5.43 -3.34
CA SER A 13 5.44 -4.65 -2.53
C SER A 13 4.77 -3.37 -2.05
N SER A 14 4.93 -3.05 -0.76
CA SER A 14 4.48 -1.77 -0.22
C SER A 14 5.56 -0.71 -0.50
N ILE A 15 5.16 0.36 -1.18
CA ILE A 15 6.03 1.46 -1.58
C ILE A 15 5.46 2.80 -1.12
N TRP A 16 6.34 3.78 -0.95
CA TRP A 16 6.00 5.12 -0.51
C TRP A 16 5.93 6.08 -1.70
N SER A 17 5.08 7.10 -1.60
CA SER A 17 5.22 8.29 -2.44
C SER A 17 6.43 9.11 -1.99
N GLU A 18 7.02 9.90 -2.89
CA GLU A 18 8.18 10.76 -2.59
C GLU A 18 7.92 11.73 -1.43
N ASP A 19 6.67 12.20 -1.29
CA ASP A 19 6.28 13.12 -0.21
C ASP A 19 6.00 12.43 1.14
N GLY A 20 6.07 11.10 1.19
CA GLY A 20 5.78 10.29 2.39
C GLY A 20 4.32 10.32 2.85
N LYS A 21 3.42 11.01 2.13
CA LYS A 21 2.01 11.16 2.52
C LYS A 21 1.14 9.99 2.09
N HIS A 22 1.61 9.20 1.13
CA HIS A 22 0.87 8.05 0.64
C HIS A 22 1.75 6.81 0.65
N LYS A 23 1.08 5.67 0.88
CA LYS A 23 1.71 4.36 0.86
C LYS A 23 0.85 3.40 0.06
N SER A 24 1.48 2.51 -0.69
CA SER A 24 0.78 1.50 -1.45
C SER A 24 0.41 0.30 -0.58
N CYS A 25 -0.84 -0.16 -0.70
CA CYS A 25 -1.29 -1.38 -0.06
C CYS A 25 -1.05 -2.57 -1.01
N PRO A 26 -0.26 -3.59 -0.61
CA PRO A 26 0.02 -4.76 -1.44
C PRO A 26 -1.25 -5.51 -1.85
N LEU A 27 -2.19 -5.72 -0.92
CA LEU A 27 -3.40 -6.50 -1.22
C LEU A 27 -4.33 -5.75 -2.18
N CYS A 28 -4.53 -4.44 -1.97
CA CYS A 28 -5.30 -3.62 -2.91
C CYS A 28 -4.67 -3.66 -4.31
N SER A 29 -3.35 -3.42 -4.38
CA SER A 29 -2.59 -3.39 -5.63
C SER A 29 -2.67 -4.73 -6.38
N VAL A 30 -2.55 -5.86 -5.69
CA VAL A 30 -2.63 -7.20 -6.31
C VAL A 30 -4.06 -7.56 -6.71
N THR A 31 -5.06 -7.20 -5.90
CA THR A 31 -6.46 -7.56 -6.15
C THR A 31 -7.01 -6.81 -7.37
N HIS A 32 -6.71 -5.52 -7.47
CA HIS A 32 -7.46 -4.62 -8.34
C HIS A 32 -6.62 -3.91 -9.40
N GLY A 33 -5.29 -3.97 -9.28
CA GLY A 33 -4.40 -3.06 -10.00
C GLY A 33 -3.66 -3.69 -11.17
N VAL A 34 -3.58 -2.95 -12.27
CA VAL A 34 -2.41 -2.95 -13.17
C VAL A 34 -1.30 -2.04 -12.58
N GLU A 35 -1.67 -1.16 -11.66
CA GLU A 35 -0.81 -0.18 -11.00
C GLU A 35 -0.85 -0.32 -9.47
N HIS A 36 0.15 0.26 -8.78
CA HIS A 36 0.08 0.37 -7.33
C HIS A 36 -1.09 1.26 -6.90
N ILE A 37 -1.77 0.82 -5.86
CA ILE A 37 -2.88 1.52 -5.23
C ILE A 37 -2.39 2.18 -3.95
N PHE A 38 -2.35 3.51 -3.98
CA PHE A 38 -1.90 4.37 -2.91
C PHE A 38 -3.06 4.89 -2.07
N ARG A 39 -2.82 4.88 -0.76
CA ARG A 39 -3.73 5.36 0.28
C ARG A 39 -3.00 6.28 1.23
N ARG A 40 -3.74 7.06 2.02
CA ARG A 40 -3.14 8.09 2.88
C ARG A 40 -2.41 7.44 4.04
N TYR A 41 -1.23 7.95 4.33
CA TYR A 41 -0.47 7.58 5.50
C TYR A 41 -0.38 8.77 6.46
N PRO A 42 -0.55 8.58 7.79
CA PRO A 42 -0.81 7.30 8.47
C PRO A 42 -2.28 6.87 8.51
N GLU A 43 -3.22 7.72 8.08
CA GLU A 43 -4.68 7.55 8.26
C GLU A 43 -5.21 6.15 7.86
N ASP A 44 -4.80 5.62 6.70
CA ASP A 44 -5.31 4.34 6.18
C ASP A 44 -4.45 3.14 6.58
N PHE A 45 -3.32 3.30 7.28
CA PHE A 45 -2.40 2.20 7.61
C PHE A 45 -2.19 2.04 9.11
N GLY A 46 -2.01 3.16 9.81
CA GLY A 46 -1.56 3.21 11.18
C GLY A 46 -0.10 2.76 11.35
N THR A 47 0.33 2.86 12.60
CA THR A 47 1.67 2.53 13.09
C THR A 47 1.59 1.58 14.28
N THR A 48 2.70 0.91 14.61
CA THR A 48 2.83 0.14 15.84
C THR A 48 4.29 0.00 16.25
N ASP A 49 4.55 0.08 17.55
CA ASP A 49 5.90 -0.07 18.11
C ASP A 49 6.54 -1.42 17.73
N ALA A 50 5.72 -2.47 17.60
CA ALA A 50 6.19 -3.80 17.19
C ALA A 50 6.78 -3.85 15.75
N ARG A 51 6.56 -2.80 14.94
CA ARG A 51 7.09 -2.68 13.58
C ARG A 51 8.22 -1.66 13.47
N VAL A 52 8.60 -1.01 14.58
CA VAL A 52 9.67 -0.02 14.60
C VAL A 52 11.01 -0.72 14.38
N THR A 53 11.73 -0.25 13.36
CA THR A 53 13.09 -0.71 13.02
C THR A 53 13.90 0.49 12.51
N PRO A 54 15.24 0.40 12.40
CA PRO A 54 16.03 1.50 11.84
C PRO A 54 15.57 1.94 10.43
N SER A 55 15.03 1.01 9.62
CA SER A 55 14.50 1.28 8.28
C SER A 55 12.98 1.58 8.25
N ASN A 56 12.30 1.50 9.39
CA ASN A 56 10.88 1.82 9.55
C ASN A 56 10.68 2.49 10.93
N PRO A 57 11.20 3.72 11.11
CA PRO A 57 11.25 4.36 12.42
C PRO A 57 9.86 4.66 12.99
N ASP A 58 8.87 4.89 12.12
CA ASP A 58 7.48 5.16 12.54
C ASP A 58 6.69 3.88 12.84
N GLY A 59 7.24 2.69 12.60
CA GLY A 59 6.50 1.44 12.79
C GLY A 59 5.32 1.30 11.83
N ALA A 60 5.42 1.84 10.62
CA ALA A 60 4.36 1.83 9.62
C ALA A 60 3.95 0.40 9.23
N GLN A 61 2.64 0.15 9.15
CA GLN A 61 2.11 -1.12 8.63
C GLN A 61 2.31 -1.23 7.12
N SER A 62 2.49 -2.45 6.62
CA SER A 62 2.63 -2.70 5.17
C SER A 62 1.29 -2.71 4.43
N TYR A 63 0.21 -3.09 5.11
CA TYR A 63 -1.15 -3.17 4.56
C TYR A 63 -2.03 -2.09 5.20
N CYS A 64 -3.00 -1.59 4.45
CA CYS A 64 -4.00 -0.67 4.99
C CYS A 64 -4.84 -1.37 6.07
N VAL A 65 -5.55 -0.59 6.91
CA VAL A 65 -6.33 -1.13 8.04
C VAL A 65 -7.33 -2.18 7.57
N ASP A 66 -7.97 -1.91 6.43
CA ASP A 66 -8.99 -2.77 5.82
C ASP A 66 -8.43 -4.10 5.31
N CYS A 67 -7.16 -4.13 4.89
CA CYS A 67 -6.53 -5.31 4.28
C CYS A 67 -5.64 -6.09 5.27
N ARG A 68 -5.24 -5.50 6.39
CA ARG A 68 -4.29 -6.12 7.33
C ARG A 68 -4.86 -7.33 8.07
N GLY A 69 -6.17 -7.39 8.23
CA GLY A 69 -6.88 -8.52 8.84
C GLY A 69 -7.46 -9.52 7.84
N VAL A 70 -7.21 -9.34 6.54
CA VAL A 70 -7.78 -10.20 5.50
C VAL A 70 -6.97 -11.49 5.39
N ASP A 71 -7.69 -12.62 5.32
CA ASP A 71 -7.09 -13.93 5.19
C ASP A 71 -6.30 -14.10 3.90
N LYS A 72 -5.32 -15.01 3.94
CA LYS A 72 -4.51 -15.31 2.76
C LYS A 72 -5.36 -15.91 1.65
N GLY A 73 -5.31 -15.31 0.46
CA GLY A 73 -6.03 -15.76 -0.71
C GLY A 73 -7.33 -15.00 -0.96
N GLU A 74 -7.82 -14.25 0.03
CA GLU A 74 -8.98 -13.39 -0.12
C GLU A 74 -8.61 -12.10 -0.85
N LEU A 75 -9.62 -11.52 -1.52
CA LEU A 75 -9.50 -10.28 -2.26
C LEU A 75 -9.61 -9.07 -1.32
N SER A 76 -8.97 -7.96 -1.70
CA SER A 76 -9.11 -6.68 -0.99
C SER A 76 -10.57 -6.23 -0.91
N PRO A 77 -11.16 -6.05 0.29
CA PRO A 77 -12.53 -5.59 0.46
C PRO A 77 -12.72 -4.09 0.24
N VAL A 78 -11.60 -3.36 0.06
CA VAL A 78 -11.59 -1.90 -0.11
C VAL A 78 -12.31 -1.47 -1.38
N ASP A 79 -13.24 -0.52 -1.23
CA ASP A 79 -13.78 0.26 -2.35
C ASP A 79 -12.74 1.27 -2.83
N LEU A 80 -12.41 1.18 -4.11
CA LEU A 80 -11.31 1.90 -4.76
C LEU A 80 -11.70 3.29 -5.26
N THR A 81 -12.95 3.72 -5.09
CA THR A 81 -13.43 5.01 -5.62
C THR A 81 -12.67 6.24 -5.11
N LYS A 82 -11.93 6.13 -4.00
CA LYS A 82 -11.25 7.26 -3.33
C LYS A 82 -9.71 7.18 -3.30
N GLN A 83 -9.12 6.21 -3.99
CA GLN A 83 -7.67 5.98 -3.90
C GLN A 83 -6.88 6.64 -5.03
N ARG A 84 -5.55 6.70 -4.87
CA ARG A 84 -4.64 7.20 -5.90
C ARG A 84 -3.94 6.05 -6.60
N LEU A 85 -3.84 6.12 -7.92
CA LEU A 85 -3.04 5.19 -8.71
C LEU A 85 -1.58 5.65 -8.77
N CYS A 86 -0.70 4.70 -9.08
CA CYS A 86 0.74 4.90 -9.20
C CYS A 86 1.10 6.10 -10.08
N ASN A 87 0.48 6.26 -11.25
CA ASN A 87 0.72 7.39 -12.15
C ASN A 87 0.23 8.77 -11.65
N THR A 88 -0.59 8.83 -10.59
CA THR A 88 -1.11 10.10 -10.03
C THR A 88 -0.41 10.53 -8.74
N VAL A 89 0.60 9.76 -8.32
CA VAL A 89 1.51 10.10 -7.22
C VAL A 89 2.94 10.14 -7.74
N LYS A 90 3.79 10.94 -7.10
CA LYS A 90 5.23 10.90 -7.37
C LYS A 90 5.88 9.81 -6.52
N ILE A 91 6.80 9.05 -7.10
CA ILE A 91 7.37 7.81 -6.55
C ILE A 91 8.88 7.79 -6.77
#